data_AF-A0A9P1FPT2-F1
#
_entry.id   AF-A0A9P1FPT2-F1
#
_cell.length_a   1.000
_cell.length_b   1.000
_cell.length_c   1.000
_cell.angle_alpha   90.00
_cell.angle_beta   90.00
_cell.angle_gamma   90.00
#
_symmetry.space_group_name_H-M   'P 1'
#
loop_
_entity.id
_entity.type
_entity.pdbx_description
1 polymer ?
#
loop_
_entity_poly.entity_id
_entity_poly.type
_entity_poly.pdbx_seq_one_letter_code
_entity_poly.pdbx_strand_id
1 'polypeptide(L)'
;MRSIRRISEDLLLSLPQTEEVAVIYSGGCLARAGRMRRIPFSAKKLESGVLRFPVSRSRLKTCKKQSFNSCGEATNFQPTFSGVAFRPLKELPLISFEEKKKILGSAVPAPDEYRENHHDDQPLFWQESKPIALWLALLDELRIQSVFDVSAGSGALMEACLTRGIRYHGLCINKEHMSWVQAIADRAACGLISVQGSTLFSDDLAKAVKERFPEILQALACDADEVEILEPDSDDN
;
A
#
# COMPACT_ATOMS: atom_id res chain seq x y z
N MET A 1 13.45 15.01 -46.47
CA MET A 1 13.66 13.72 -45.76
C MET A 1 13.83 13.84 -44.25
N ARG A 2 14.72 14.71 -43.72
CA ARG A 2 14.89 14.87 -42.25
C ARG A 2 13.62 15.28 -41.49
N SER A 3 12.79 16.14 -42.08
CA SER A 3 11.51 16.58 -41.48
C SER A 3 10.49 15.43 -41.37
N ILE A 4 10.32 14.64 -42.43
CA ILE A 4 9.38 13.49 -42.46
C ILE A 4 9.80 12.42 -41.45
N ARG A 5 11.10 12.12 -41.35
CA ARG A 5 11.62 11.15 -40.37
C ARG A 5 11.35 11.59 -38.93
N ARG A 6 11.57 12.87 -38.62
CA ARG A 6 11.30 13.43 -37.30
C ARG A 6 9.81 13.35 -36.94
N ILE A 7 8.92 13.66 -37.88
CA ILE A 7 7.46 13.53 -37.69
C ILE A 7 7.07 12.08 -37.38
N SER A 8 7.62 11.10 -38.13
CA SER A 8 7.35 9.68 -37.86
C SER A 8 7.88 9.20 -36.51
N GLU A 9 9.09 9.65 -36.11
CA GLU A 9 9.65 9.35 -34.79
C GLU A 9 8.78 9.95 -33.67
N ASP A 10 8.34 11.20 -33.79
CA ASP A 10 7.46 11.84 -32.81
C ASP A 10 6.10 11.12 -32.69
N LEU A 11 5.55 10.65 -33.81
CA LEU A 11 4.32 9.84 -33.84
C LEU A 11 4.49 8.52 -33.08
N LEU A 12 5.57 7.78 -33.31
CA LEU A 12 5.84 6.53 -32.60
C LEU A 12 6.01 6.75 -31.09
N LEU A 13 6.66 7.84 -30.70
CA LEU A 13 6.87 8.18 -29.29
C LEU A 13 5.61 8.71 -28.60
N SER A 14 4.61 9.14 -29.37
CA SER A 14 3.29 9.53 -28.85
C SER A 14 2.37 8.34 -28.59
N LEU A 15 2.71 7.15 -29.08
CA LEU A 15 1.90 5.96 -28.85
C LEU A 15 1.97 5.52 -27.39
N PRO A 16 0.86 5.06 -26.81
CA PRO A 16 0.87 4.55 -25.45
C PRO A 16 1.63 3.22 -25.39
N GLN A 17 2.38 3.01 -24.30
CA GLN A 17 3.25 1.85 -24.10
C GLN A 17 2.80 1.08 -22.86
N THR A 18 2.85 -0.26 -22.95
CA THR A 18 2.52 -1.16 -21.84
C THR A 18 3.78 -1.83 -21.37
N GLU A 19 3.99 -1.86 -20.07
CA GLU A 19 5.12 -2.54 -19.43
C GLU A 19 4.63 -3.46 -18.32
N GLU A 20 5.34 -4.55 -18.10
CA GLU A 20 5.14 -5.38 -16.92
C GLU A 20 5.79 -4.69 -15.71
N VAL A 21 5.16 -4.81 -14.54
CA VAL A 21 5.74 -4.42 -13.25
C VAL A 21 5.86 -5.65 -12.38
N ALA A 22 6.98 -5.78 -11.65
CA ALA A 22 7.23 -6.89 -10.74
C ALA A 22 7.49 -6.37 -9.32
N VAL A 23 6.82 -6.97 -8.34
CA VAL A 23 7.02 -6.74 -6.90
C VAL A 23 7.62 -8.02 -6.33
N ILE A 24 8.87 -7.93 -5.87
CA ILE A 24 9.63 -9.05 -5.31
C ILE A 24 9.74 -8.83 -3.80
N TYR A 25 9.05 -9.69 -3.06
CA TYR A 25 9.00 -9.60 -1.61
C TYR A 25 10.28 -10.16 -0.95
N SER A 26 10.77 -9.45 0.07
CA SER A 26 11.77 -9.96 1.00
C SER A 26 11.12 -10.81 2.09
N GLY A 27 11.79 -11.87 2.51
CA GLY A 27 11.30 -12.79 3.53
C GLY A 27 10.59 -14.02 2.96
N GLY A 28 10.22 -14.93 3.86
CA GLY A 28 9.51 -16.17 3.54
C GLY A 28 8.00 -15.96 3.40
N CYS A 29 7.26 -17.05 3.53
CA CYS A 29 5.80 -17.01 3.57
C CYS A 29 5.34 -16.38 4.90
N LEU A 30 4.68 -15.23 4.89
CA LEU A 30 4.06 -14.72 6.12
C LEU A 30 2.94 -15.67 6.55
N ALA A 31 3.02 -16.17 7.78
CA ALA A 31 1.89 -16.83 8.42
C ALA A 31 0.81 -15.76 8.67
N ARG A 32 -0.16 -15.66 7.76
CA ARG A 32 -1.45 -15.00 8.05
C ARG A 32 -2.26 -15.95 8.95
N ALA A 33 -3.16 -15.42 9.79
CA ALA A 33 -3.92 -16.24 10.73
C ALA A 33 -4.43 -17.54 10.06
N GLY A 34 -4.09 -18.68 10.67
CA GLY A 34 -4.26 -20.02 10.11
C GLY A 34 -2.94 -20.67 9.68
N ARG A 35 -2.91 -22.01 9.73
CA ARG A 35 -1.72 -22.78 9.34
C ARG A 35 -1.47 -22.69 7.84
N MET A 36 -0.56 -21.82 7.42
CA MET A 36 -0.05 -21.84 6.06
C MET A 36 1.01 -22.95 5.96
N ARG A 37 0.71 -24.04 5.23
CA ARG A 37 1.68 -25.12 5.03
C ARG A 37 2.92 -24.55 4.33
N ARG A 38 4.07 -24.59 5.00
CA ARG A 38 5.38 -24.32 4.40
C ARG A 38 5.72 -25.48 3.47
N ILE A 39 5.39 -25.35 2.19
CA ILE A 39 5.74 -26.33 1.17
C ILE A 39 6.94 -25.75 0.38
N PRO A 40 7.95 -26.55 0.02
CA PRO A 40 9.00 -26.09 -0.87
C PRO A 40 8.41 -25.42 -2.12
N PHE A 41 8.93 -24.25 -2.49
CA PHE A 41 8.48 -23.45 -3.64
C PHE A 41 7.03 -22.92 -3.60
N SER A 42 6.32 -22.98 -2.46
CA SER A 42 4.95 -22.43 -2.37
C SER A 42 4.87 -20.96 -1.96
N ALA A 43 6.00 -20.36 -1.55
CA ALA A 43 6.02 -18.96 -1.16
C ALA A 43 5.79 -18.07 -2.40
N LYS A 44 4.63 -17.41 -2.47
CA LYS A 44 4.36 -16.37 -3.46
C LYS A 44 5.15 -15.11 -3.12
N LYS A 45 6.41 -15.07 -3.58
CA LYS A 45 7.32 -13.93 -3.40
C LYS A 45 7.30 -12.93 -4.54
N LEU A 46 6.53 -13.21 -5.59
CA LEU A 46 6.41 -12.38 -6.78
C LEU A 46 4.93 -12.05 -7.00
N GLU A 47 4.63 -10.76 -7.06
CA GLU A 47 3.42 -10.25 -7.68
C GLU A 47 3.81 -9.52 -8.97
N SER A 48 3.11 -9.81 -10.07
CA SER A 48 3.26 -9.07 -11.32
C SER A 48 2.01 -8.25 -11.61
N GLY A 49 2.21 -7.17 -12.35
CA GLY A 49 1.16 -6.27 -12.80
C GLY A 49 1.52 -5.67 -14.14
N VAL A 50 0.66 -4.78 -14.61
CA VAL A 50 0.83 -4.12 -15.91
C VAL A 50 0.64 -2.62 -15.74
N LEU A 51 1.60 -1.84 -16.25
CA LEU A 51 1.54 -0.39 -16.30
C LEU A 51 1.30 0.05 -17.75
N ARG A 52 0.26 0.83 -17.98
CA ARG A 52 -0.02 1.47 -19.28
C ARG A 52 0.30 2.95 -19.20
N PHE A 53 1.28 3.38 -19.98
CA PHE A 53 1.66 4.78 -20.11
C PHE A 53 0.94 5.42 -21.30
N PRO A 54 0.54 6.70 -21.20
CA PRO A 54 -0.15 7.40 -22.28
C PRO A 54 0.77 7.69 -23.49
N VAL A 55 2.08 7.63 -23.28
CA VAL A 55 3.13 7.87 -24.29
C VAL A 55 4.26 6.86 -24.11
N SER A 56 5.21 6.83 -25.05
CA SER A 56 6.42 6.04 -24.90
C SER A 56 7.18 6.42 -23.62
N ARG A 57 7.71 5.41 -22.94
CA ARG A 57 8.50 5.57 -21.72
C ARG A 57 9.70 6.49 -21.86
N SER A 58 10.28 6.58 -23.05
CA SER A 58 11.38 7.49 -23.35
C SER A 58 11.02 8.97 -23.18
N ARG A 59 9.72 9.31 -23.23
CA ARG A 59 9.21 10.66 -22.97
C ARG A 59 8.93 10.94 -21.50
N LEU A 60 8.94 9.91 -20.65
CA LEU A 60 8.76 10.09 -19.21
C LEU A 60 10.08 10.52 -18.60
N LYS A 61 10.03 11.56 -17.77
CA LYS A 61 11.22 12.05 -17.09
C LYS A 61 11.69 11.02 -16.06
N THR A 62 12.89 10.52 -16.27
CA THR A 62 13.56 9.56 -15.37
C THR A 62 13.71 10.12 -13.97
N CYS A 63 13.62 9.25 -12.97
CA CYS A 63 14.02 9.53 -11.59
C CYS A 63 14.85 8.39 -11.05
N LYS A 64 15.75 8.73 -10.11
CA LYS A 64 16.52 7.74 -9.35
C LYS A 64 15.57 6.99 -8.42
N LYS A 65 15.75 5.68 -8.33
CA LYS A 65 15.02 4.83 -7.41
C LYS A 65 15.56 5.04 -5.99
N GLN A 66 14.67 5.36 -5.06
CA GLN A 66 15.04 5.68 -3.67
C GLN A 66 14.86 4.47 -2.73
N SER A 67 13.95 3.56 -3.07
CA SER A 67 13.57 2.41 -2.24
C SER A 67 13.24 1.19 -3.09
N PHE A 68 13.20 0.02 -2.44
CA PHE A 68 12.85 -1.27 -3.05
C PHE A 68 13.70 -1.61 -4.28
N ASN A 69 15.02 -1.57 -4.10
CA ASN A 69 16.03 -1.71 -5.14
C ASN A 69 17.11 -2.76 -4.81
N SER A 70 16.74 -3.76 -4.00
CA SER A 70 17.66 -4.80 -3.52
C SER A 70 18.26 -5.65 -4.65
N CYS A 71 17.64 -5.69 -5.83
CA CYS A 71 18.13 -6.39 -7.02
C CYS A 71 18.92 -5.47 -7.97
N GLY A 72 19.27 -4.25 -7.56
CA GLY A 72 20.10 -3.32 -8.33
C GLY A 72 19.32 -2.34 -9.22
N GLU A 73 18.03 -2.15 -8.95
CA GLU A 73 17.20 -1.18 -9.66
C GLU A 73 17.65 0.26 -9.37
N ALA A 74 18.12 0.97 -10.40
CA ALA A 74 18.72 2.29 -10.26
C ALA A 74 17.74 3.43 -10.54
N THR A 75 16.77 3.21 -11.42
CA THR A 75 15.84 4.26 -11.87
C THR A 75 14.44 3.69 -12.08
N ASN A 76 13.45 4.58 -12.23
CA ASN A 76 12.11 4.18 -12.63
C ASN A 76 12.06 3.48 -14.00
N PHE A 77 13.13 3.44 -14.81
CA PHE A 77 13.21 2.60 -16.02
C PHE A 77 13.09 1.11 -15.76
N GLN A 78 13.40 0.66 -14.55
CA GLN A 78 13.21 -0.71 -14.13
C GLN A 78 11.90 -0.77 -13.35
N PRO A 79 10.80 -1.29 -13.94
CA PRO A 79 9.51 -1.43 -13.25
C PRO A 79 9.54 -2.62 -12.30
N THR A 80 10.58 -2.72 -11.47
CA THR A 80 10.76 -3.79 -10.50
C THR A 80 10.99 -3.18 -9.13
N PHE A 81 10.22 -3.65 -8.15
CA PHE A 81 10.33 -3.25 -6.75
C PHE A 81 10.74 -4.48 -5.96
N SER A 82 12.02 -4.57 -5.63
CA SER A 82 12.60 -5.72 -4.93
C SER A 82 12.91 -5.41 -3.47
N GLY A 83 12.97 -6.46 -2.64
CA GLY A 83 13.19 -6.30 -1.20
C GLY A 83 11.98 -5.70 -0.49
N VAL A 84 10.77 -5.92 -1.02
CA VAL A 84 9.54 -5.39 -0.42
C VAL A 84 9.17 -6.26 0.78
N ALA A 85 9.16 -5.69 1.98
CA ALA A 85 8.61 -6.39 3.13
C ALA A 85 7.10 -6.58 2.96
N PHE A 86 6.59 -7.75 3.33
CA PHE A 86 5.15 -7.94 3.42
C PHE A 86 4.57 -7.06 4.54
N ARG A 87 3.40 -6.45 4.30
CA ARG A 87 2.67 -5.71 5.32
C ARG A 87 2.33 -6.65 6.51
N PRO A 88 2.77 -6.39 7.74
CA PRO A 88 2.44 -7.25 8.87
C PRO A 88 0.96 -7.18 9.23
N LEU A 89 0.47 -8.20 9.93
CA LEU A 89 -0.96 -8.31 10.27
C LEU A 89 -1.42 -7.18 11.21
N LYS A 90 -0.55 -6.71 12.10
CA LYS A 90 -0.79 -5.59 13.02
C LYS A 90 -1.03 -4.26 12.31
N GLU A 91 -0.44 -4.07 11.13
CA GLU A 91 -0.64 -2.85 10.33
C GLU A 91 -1.94 -2.88 9.51
N LEU A 92 -2.66 -4.01 9.47
CA LEU A 92 -3.91 -4.10 8.71
C LEU A 92 -5.05 -3.44 9.49
N PRO A 93 -5.83 -2.55 8.85
CA PRO A 93 -7.03 -2.01 9.48
C PRO A 93 -8.00 -3.13 9.83
N LEU A 94 -8.48 -3.10 11.06
CA LEU A 94 -9.42 -4.09 11.57
C LEU A 94 -10.87 -3.65 11.37
N ILE A 95 -11.75 -4.63 11.30
CA ILE A 95 -13.19 -4.47 11.20
C ILE A 95 -13.87 -5.56 12.04
N SER A 96 -15.00 -5.23 12.63
CA SER A 96 -15.79 -6.21 13.36
C SER A 96 -16.33 -7.30 12.42
N PHE A 97 -16.53 -8.52 12.95
CA PHE A 97 -17.09 -9.63 12.18
C PHE A 97 -18.44 -9.26 11.52
N GLU A 98 -19.31 -8.55 12.23
CA GLU A 98 -20.63 -8.16 11.74
C GLU A 98 -20.55 -7.13 10.60
N GLU A 99 -19.67 -6.14 10.70
CA GLU A 99 -19.48 -5.16 9.62
C GLU A 99 -18.83 -5.80 8.39
N LYS A 100 -17.85 -6.68 8.60
CA LYS A 100 -17.25 -7.47 7.51
C LYS A 100 -18.31 -8.28 6.76
N LYS A 101 -19.24 -8.89 7.48
CA LYS A 101 -20.36 -9.63 6.89
C LYS A 101 -21.30 -8.72 6.08
N LYS A 102 -21.56 -7.49 6.55
CA LYS A 102 -22.35 -6.50 5.78
C LYS A 102 -21.63 -6.10 4.48
N ILE A 103 -20.31 -5.97 4.51
CA ILE A 103 -19.51 -5.62 3.32
C ILE A 103 -19.47 -6.76 2.31
N LEU A 104 -19.12 -7.97 2.75
CA LEU A 104 -18.85 -9.11 1.87
C LEU A 104 -20.08 -9.99 1.60
N GLY A 105 -21.20 -9.76 2.28
CA GLY A 105 -22.40 -10.60 2.28
C GLY A 105 -22.24 -11.92 3.08
N SER A 106 -21.00 -12.33 3.35
CA SER A 106 -20.64 -13.46 4.21
C SER A 106 -19.29 -13.19 4.85
N ALA A 107 -19.07 -13.72 6.05
CA ALA A 107 -17.78 -13.61 6.74
C ALA A 107 -17.43 -14.94 7.39
N VAL A 108 -16.15 -15.30 7.33
CA VAL A 108 -15.58 -16.42 8.09
C VAL A 108 -15.02 -15.84 9.39
N PRO A 109 -15.30 -16.47 10.55
CA PRO A 109 -14.67 -16.07 11.81
C PRO A 109 -13.15 -16.12 11.69
N ALA A 110 -12.46 -15.25 12.42
CA ALA A 110 -11.02 -15.34 12.51
C ALA A 110 -10.62 -16.67 13.19
N PRO A 111 -9.45 -17.25 12.85
CA PRO A 111 -8.93 -18.43 13.54
C PRO A 111 -8.80 -18.19 15.06
N ASP A 112 -9.02 -19.23 15.87
CA ASP A 112 -9.05 -19.09 17.33
C ASP A 112 -7.75 -18.48 17.91
N GLU A 113 -6.59 -18.93 17.40
CA GLU A 113 -5.26 -18.38 17.75
C GLU A 113 -5.15 -16.86 17.52
N TYR A 114 -5.89 -16.31 16.55
CA TYR A 114 -5.92 -14.88 16.30
C TYR A 114 -6.87 -14.14 17.24
N ARG A 115 -8.04 -14.73 17.52
CA ARG A 115 -9.08 -14.15 18.37
C ARG A 115 -8.63 -13.98 19.82
N GLU A 116 -7.75 -14.85 20.30
CA GLU A 116 -7.14 -14.72 21.63
C GLU A 116 -6.40 -13.38 21.82
N ASN A 117 -5.81 -12.84 20.74
CA ASN A 117 -4.99 -11.63 20.78
C ASN A 117 -5.71 -10.37 20.25
N HIS A 118 -6.76 -10.53 19.42
CA HIS A 118 -7.41 -9.43 18.70
C HIS A 118 -8.94 -9.40 18.87
N HIS A 119 -9.48 -10.18 19.81
CA HIS A 119 -10.93 -10.35 20.02
C HIS A 119 -11.62 -10.80 18.72
N ASP A 120 -12.82 -10.29 18.43
CA ASP A 120 -13.59 -10.63 17.22
C ASP A 120 -13.32 -9.70 16.02
N ASP A 121 -12.43 -8.72 16.19
CA ASP A 121 -12.00 -7.82 15.12
C ASP A 121 -10.98 -8.51 14.22
N GLN A 122 -11.04 -8.24 12.92
CA GLN A 122 -10.20 -8.90 11.93
C GLN A 122 -9.99 -8.03 10.68
N PRO A 123 -8.97 -8.27 9.85
CA PRO A 123 -8.83 -7.57 8.58
C PRO A 123 -10.00 -7.85 7.63
N LEU A 124 -10.38 -6.87 6.80
CA LEU A 124 -11.34 -7.10 5.73
C LEU A 124 -10.85 -8.20 4.76
N PHE A 125 -9.57 -8.13 4.37
CA PHE A 125 -8.91 -9.10 3.50
C PHE A 125 -7.61 -9.61 4.12
N TRP A 126 -7.56 -10.91 4.42
CA TRP A 126 -6.38 -11.55 5.03
C TRP A 126 -5.13 -11.58 4.14
N GLN A 127 -5.32 -11.47 2.83
CA GLN A 127 -4.24 -11.56 1.83
C GLN A 127 -3.69 -10.19 1.42
N GLU A 128 -4.03 -9.12 2.14
CA GLU A 128 -3.42 -7.81 1.94
C GLU A 128 -1.93 -7.89 2.29
N SER A 129 -1.08 -7.74 1.28
CA SER A 129 0.36 -7.99 1.32
C SER A 129 1.20 -6.73 1.12
N LYS A 130 0.67 -5.76 0.38
CA LYS A 130 1.42 -4.59 -0.08
C LYS A 130 1.49 -3.52 1.02
N PRO A 131 2.69 -3.14 1.49
CA PRO A 131 2.84 -2.11 2.50
C PRO A 131 2.54 -0.72 1.91
N ILE A 132 2.14 0.23 2.76
CA ILE A 132 1.90 1.63 2.37
C ILE A 132 3.16 2.23 1.73
N ALA A 133 4.34 1.87 2.23
CA ALA A 133 5.63 2.31 1.68
C ALA A 133 5.82 1.94 0.20
N LEU A 134 5.34 0.77 -0.25
CA LEU A 134 5.39 0.38 -1.66
C LEU A 134 4.54 1.32 -2.51
N TRP A 135 3.34 1.65 -2.04
CA TRP A 135 2.45 2.59 -2.74
C TRP A 135 3.05 3.98 -2.81
N LEU A 136 3.65 4.48 -1.71
CA LEU A 136 4.37 5.75 -1.71
C LEU A 136 5.49 5.79 -2.77
N ALA A 137 6.31 4.74 -2.83
CA ALA A 137 7.38 4.64 -3.83
C ALA A 137 6.83 4.67 -5.26
N LEU A 138 5.76 3.92 -5.53
CA LEU A 138 5.13 3.89 -6.86
C LEU A 138 4.54 5.26 -7.24
N LEU A 139 3.83 5.91 -6.32
CA LEU A 139 3.26 7.25 -6.53
C LEU A 139 4.35 8.28 -6.85
N ASP A 140 5.45 8.25 -6.09
CA ASP A 140 6.58 9.18 -6.24
C ASP A 140 7.35 8.93 -7.55
N GLU A 141 7.66 7.67 -7.87
CA GLU A 141 8.44 7.30 -9.06
C GLU A 141 7.70 7.55 -10.38
N LEU A 142 6.38 7.36 -10.38
CA LEU A 142 5.52 7.63 -11.52
C LEU A 142 4.97 9.06 -11.54
N ARG A 143 5.25 9.86 -10.49
CA ARG A 143 4.77 11.23 -10.30
C ARG A 143 3.26 11.35 -10.46
N ILE A 144 2.56 10.44 -9.82
CA ILE A 144 1.10 10.40 -9.84
C ILE A 144 0.55 11.64 -9.13
N GLN A 145 -0.47 12.26 -9.73
CA GLN A 145 -1.15 13.43 -9.16
C GLN A 145 -2.60 13.14 -8.78
N SER A 146 -3.17 12.08 -9.35
CA SER A 146 -4.51 11.61 -9.05
C SER A 146 -4.58 10.10 -9.28
N VAL A 147 -5.32 9.43 -8.41
CA VAL A 147 -5.58 7.98 -8.48
C VAL A 147 -7.07 7.76 -8.63
N PHE A 148 -7.43 6.87 -9.56
CA PHE A 148 -8.75 6.25 -9.64
C PHE A 148 -8.57 4.76 -9.38
N ASP A 149 -8.89 4.33 -8.15
CA ASP A 149 -8.74 2.97 -7.69
C ASP A 149 -10.07 2.22 -7.87
N VAL A 150 -10.06 1.19 -8.71
CA VAL A 150 -11.24 0.35 -8.98
C VAL A 150 -11.48 -0.72 -7.91
N SER A 151 -10.57 -0.83 -6.95
CA SER A 151 -10.58 -1.82 -5.88
C SER A 151 -9.96 -1.24 -4.62
N ALA A 152 -10.69 -0.36 -3.93
CA ALA A 152 -10.17 0.38 -2.77
C ALA A 152 -9.55 -0.50 -1.66
N GLY A 153 -9.91 -1.79 -1.62
CA GLY A 153 -9.29 -2.78 -0.75
C GLY A 153 -9.34 -2.37 0.71
N SER A 154 -8.22 -2.56 1.43
CA SER A 154 -8.04 -2.07 2.81
C SER A 154 -7.84 -0.55 2.95
N GLY A 155 -7.81 0.22 1.85
CA GLY A 155 -7.50 1.65 1.88
C GLY A 155 -6.00 1.98 1.91
N ALA A 156 -5.10 1.00 1.75
CA ALA A 156 -3.65 1.20 1.81
C ALA A 156 -3.14 2.24 0.79
N LEU A 157 -3.64 2.18 -0.46
CA LEU A 157 -3.29 3.14 -1.50
C LEU A 157 -3.90 4.52 -1.24
N MET A 158 -5.10 4.56 -0.66
CA MET A 158 -5.76 5.81 -0.23
C MET A 158 -4.91 6.53 0.82
N GLU A 159 -4.42 5.81 1.84
CA GLU A 159 -3.58 6.37 2.89
C GLU A 159 -2.23 6.89 2.35
N ALA A 160 -1.62 6.15 1.42
CA ALA A 160 -0.44 6.61 0.70
C ALA A 160 -0.71 7.90 -0.09
N CYS A 161 -1.86 7.99 -0.76
CA CYS A 161 -2.28 9.20 -1.46
C CYS A 161 -2.48 10.37 -0.50
N LEU A 162 -3.13 10.14 0.65
CA LEU A 162 -3.36 11.16 1.69
C LEU A 162 -2.03 11.73 2.21
N THR A 163 -1.07 10.84 2.50
CA THR A 163 0.29 11.17 2.94
C THR A 163 1.05 12.03 1.92
N ARG A 164 0.75 11.90 0.63
CA ARG A 164 1.36 12.68 -0.46
C ARG A 164 0.51 13.85 -0.96
N GLY A 165 -0.69 14.05 -0.41
CA GLY A 165 -1.63 15.07 -0.89
C GLY A 165 -2.12 14.80 -2.32
N ILE A 166 -2.15 13.53 -2.73
CA ILE A 166 -2.62 13.08 -4.04
C ILE A 166 -4.13 12.89 -4.00
N ARG A 167 -4.84 13.36 -5.03
CA ARG A 167 -6.28 13.17 -5.15
C ARG A 167 -6.61 11.70 -5.37
N TYR A 168 -7.48 11.14 -4.52
CA TYR A 168 -7.85 9.73 -4.57
C TYR A 168 -9.37 9.57 -4.79
N HIS A 169 -9.73 8.72 -5.75
CA HIS A 169 -11.11 8.28 -5.99
C HIS A 169 -11.13 6.75 -5.94
N GLY A 170 -11.79 6.17 -4.94
CA GLY A 170 -11.86 4.72 -4.76
C GLY A 170 -13.26 4.17 -4.99
N LEU A 171 -13.38 3.12 -5.80
CA LEU A 171 -14.59 2.31 -5.91
C LEU A 171 -14.60 1.27 -4.80
N CYS A 172 -15.64 1.33 -3.97
CA CYS A 172 -15.88 0.41 -2.88
C CYS A 172 -16.94 -0.63 -3.27
N ILE A 173 -16.89 -1.83 -2.66
CA ILE A 173 -17.87 -2.91 -2.87
C ILE A 173 -19.31 -2.41 -2.66
N ASN A 174 -19.55 -1.68 -1.57
CA ASN A 174 -20.83 -1.09 -1.21
C ASN A 174 -20.62 0.12 -0.27
N LYS A 175 -21.73 0.68 0.22
CA LYS A 175 -21.72 1.87 1.09
C LYS A 175 -21.07 1.60 2.44
N GLU A 176 -21.21 0.39 2.95
CA GLU A 176 -20.61 -0.07 4.21
C GLU A 176 -19.08 -0.11 4.06
N HIS A 177 -18.59 -0.62 2.93
CA HIS A 177 -17.17 -0.61 2.62
C HIS A 177 -16.61 0.81 2.51
N MET A 178 -17.34 1.70 1.84
CA MET A 178 -16.96 3.12 1.76
C MET A 178 -16.89 3.76 3.14
N SER A 179 -17.86 3.50 4.00
CA SER A 179 -17.91 4.08 5.35
C SER A 179 -16.73 3.59 6.20
N TRP A 180 -16.37 2.31 6.09
CA TRP A 180 -15.20 1.74 6.77
C TRP A 180 -13.88 2.32 6.24
N VAL A 181 -13.69 2.40 4.91
CA VAL A 181 -12.49 3.02 4.33
C VAL A 181 -12.40 4.51 4.68
N GLN A 182 -13.51 5.23 4.76
CA GLN A 182 -13.54 6.64 5.19
C GLN A 182 -13.10 6.79 6.65
N ALA A 183 -13.53 5.91 7.55
CA ALA A 183 -13.09 5.95 8.94
C ALA A 183 -11.56 5.74 9.06
N ILE A 184 -10.99 4.85 8.23
CA ILE A 184 -9.53 4.68 8.13
C ILE A 184 -8.87 5.97 7.63
N ALA A 185 -9.44 6.60 6.60
CA ALA A 185 -8.95 7.87 6.06
C ALA A 185 -8.96 8.98 7.12
N ASP A 186 -10.04 9.10 7.89
CA ASP A 186 -10.21 10.11 8.92
C ASP A 186 -9.19 9.92 10.06
N ARG A 187 -8.91 8.66 10.44
CA ARG A 187 -7.88 8.32 11.42
C ARG A 187 -6.48 8.68 10.91
N ALA A 188 -6.15 8.31 9.68
CA ALA A 188 -4.88 8.68 9.06
C ALA A 188 -4.73 10.21 8.94
N ALA A 189 -5.81 10.92 8.61
CA ALA A 189 -5.83 12.36 8.54
C ALA A 189 -5.54 13.00 9.90
N CYS A 190 -6.11 12.49 10.99
CA CYS A 190 -5.80 12.96 12.34
C CYS A 190 -4.30 12.86 12.65
N GLY A 191 -3.69 11.71 12.32
CA GLY A 191 -2.25 11.49 12.44
C GLY A 191 -1.46 12.55 11.67
N LEU A 192 -1.74 12.72 10.38
CA LEU A 192 -1.06 13.69 9.53
C LEU A 192 -1.24 15.12 10.04
N ILE A 193 -2.46 15.55 10.35
CA ILE A 193 -2.75 16.91 10.87
C ILE A 193 -1.89 17.22 12.11
N SER A 194 -1.62 16.22 12.96
CA SER A 194 -0.87 16.43 14.21
C SER A 194 0.65 16.60 14.03
N VAL A 195 1.19 16.22 12.86
CA VAL A 195 2.63 16.18 12.58
C VAL A 195 3.06 17.39 11.75
N GLN A 196 3.95 18.21 12.28
CA GLN A 196 4.49 19.37 11.58
C GLN A 196 5.21 18.94 10.30
N GLY A 197 4.91 19.63 9.19
CA GLY A 197 5.49 19.34 7.87
C GLY A 197 4.77 18.24 7.09
N SER A 198 3.70 17.66 7.63
CA SER A 198 2.81 16.77 6.86
C SER A 198 2.00 17.55 5.82
N THR A 199 1.37 16.81 4.91
CA THR A 199 0.51 17.37 3.85
C THR A 199 -0.78 18.01 4.37
N LEU A 200 -1.24 17.63 5.57
CA LEU A 200 -2.48 18.13 6.16
C LEU A 200 -2.25 19.02 7.38
N PHE A 201 -0.99 19.33 7.69
CA PHE A 201 -0.65 20.10 8.87
C PHE A 201 -1.22 21.53 8.81
N SER A 202 -1.84 21.95 9.91
CA SER A 202 -2.27 23.33 10.16
C SER A 202 -2.14 23.56 11.66
N ASP A 203 -1.48 24.65 12.08
CA ASP A 203 -1.13 24.88 13.49
C ASP A 203 -2.35 24.84 14.42
N ASP A 204 -3.45 25.49 14.03
CA ASP A 204 -4.66 25.54 14.85
C ASP A 204 -5.39 24.20 14.88
N LEU A 205 -5.45 23.51 13.74
CA LEU A 205 -6.10 22.21 13.65
C LEU A 205 -5.29 21.12 14.35
N ALA A 206 -3.96 21.18 14.28
CA ALA A 206 -3.05 20.28 14.98
C ALA A 206 -3.24 20.37 16.49
N LYS A 207 -3.41 21.57 17.05
CA LYS A 207 -3.74 21.77 18.47
C LYS A 207 -5.09 21.13 18.81
N ALA A 208 -6.12 21.42 18.01
CA ALA A 208 -7.46 20.88 18.25
C ALA A 208 -7.51 19.35 18.17
N VAL A 209 -6.81 18.73 17.20
CA VAL A 209 -6.74 17.27 17.06
C VAL A 209 -5.99 16.63 18.22
N LYS A 210 -4.86 17.20 18.64
CA LYS A 210 -4.10 16.71 19.80
C LYS A 210 -4.89 16.76 21.10
N GLU A 211 -5.73 17.78 21.25
CA GLU A 211 -6.56 17.96 22.44
C GLU A 211 -7.80 17.04 22.44
N ARG A 212 -8.40 16.78 21.27
CA ARG A 212 -9.67 16.03 21.16
C ARG A 212 -9.51 14.54 20.90
N PHE A 213 -8.40 14.12 20.28
CA PHE A 213 -8.18 12.72 19.88
C PHE A 213 -6.83 12.17 20.35
N PRO A 214 -6.40 12.39 21.61
CA PRO A 214 -5.10 11.93 22.08
C PRO A 214 -4.95 10.40 21.99
N GLU A 215 -6.01 9.64 22.23
CA GLU A 215 -6.03 8.17 22.14
C GLU A 215 -5.80 7.66 20.71
N ILE A 216 -6.36 8.36 19.72
CA ILE A 216 -6.15 8.01 18.30
C ILE A 216 -4.68 8.23 17.93
N LEU A 217 -4.12 9.37 18.34
CA LEU A 217 -2.72 9.70 18.07
C LEU A 217 -1.76 8.75 18.78
N GLN A 218 -2.06 8.37 20.04
CA GLN A 218 -1.26 7.41 20.78
C GLN A 218 -1.25 6.05 20.07
N ALA A 219 -2.41 5.56 19.64
CA ALA A 219 -2.49 4.29 18.95
C ALA A 219 -1.70 4.31 17.61
N LEU A 220 -1.75 5.42 16.87
CA LEU A 220 -0.95 5.60 15.66
C LEU A 220 0.56 5.68 15.93
N ALA A 221 0.98 6.16 17.11
CA ALA A 221 2.38 6.25 17.49
C ALA A 221 2.94 4.89 17.97
N CYS A 222 2.16 4.12 18.74
CA CYS A 222 2.55 2.76 19.16
C CYS A 222 2.79 1.84 17.96
N ASP A 223 2.07 2.03 16.86
CA ASP A 223 2.27 1.26 15.62
C ASP A 223 3.62 1.57 14.91
N ALA A 224 4.27 2.71 15.22
CA ALA A 224 5.50 3.17 14.56
C ALA A 224 6.81 2.70 15.24
N ASP A 225 6.80 2.45 16.55
CA ASP A 225 8.02 2.22 17.34
C ASP A 225 8.41 0.73 17.50
N GLU A 226 7.54 -0.22 17.14
CA GLU A 226 7.77 -1.66 17.32
C GLU A 226 8.15 -2.40 16.03
N VAL A 227 9.23 -2.02 15.36
CA VAL A 227 9.81 -2.83 14.26
C VAL A 227 10.78 -3.86 14.85
N GLU A 228 10.27 -4.79 15.67
CA GLU A 228 11.05 -6.01 15.97
C GLU A 228 10.97 -6.94 14.75
N ILE A 229 12.03 -6.91 13.96
CA ILE A 229 12.35 -7.99 13.03
C ILE A 229 12.78 -9.16 13.89
N LEU A 230 11.84 -10.03 14.26
CA LEU A 230 12.20 -11.36 14.73
C LEU A 230 12.81 -12.10 13.54
N GLU A 231 14.14 -12.09 13.47
CA GLU A 231 14.87 -13.11 12.71
C GLU A 231 14.46 -14.47 13.30
N PRO A 232 14.01 -15.44 12.49
CA PRO A 232 13.82 -16.78 13.00
C PRO A 232 15.18 -17.30 13.44
N ASP A 233 15.24 -17.85 14.65
CA ASP A 233 16.40 -18.56 15.17
C ASP A 233 16.98 -19.43 14.05
N SER A 234 18.29 -19.28 13.82
CA SER A 234 19.03 -20.24 13.01
C SER A 234 18.93 -21.57 13.72
N ASP A 235 18.06 -22.46 13.23
CA ASP A 235 18.10 -23.86 13.60
C ASP A 235 19.47 -24.41 13.17
N ASP A 236 20.43 -24.36 14.10
CA ASP A 236 21.62 -25.20 14.07
C ASP A 236 21.15 -26.66 14.17
N ASN A 237 21.07 -27.34 13.02
CA ASN A 237 21.54 -28.71 12.77
C ASN A 237 21.30 -29.15 11.32
#